data_AF-A0A0T9NWU4-F1
#
_entry.id   AF-A0A0T9NWU4-F1
#
_cell.length_a   1.000
_cell.length_b   1.000
_cell.length_c   1.000
_cell.angle_alpha   90.00
_cell.angle_beta   90.00
_cell.angle_gamma   90.00
#
_symmetry.space_group_name_H-M   'P 1'
#
loop_
_entity.id
_entity.type
_entity.pdbx_description
1 polymer ?
#
loop_
_entity_poly.entity_id
_entity_poly.type
_entity_poly.pdbx_seq_one_letter_code
_entity_poly.pdbx_strand_id
1 'polypeptide(L)'
;MLSKEKLINLSEITPTELPCGITICHGVYPLIGSLDIVQMATELLSLREQLAELKALPPVAWHTEDHDTDKSATTYNQEVAEQWKYKGWPVTELFTAAKPSED
;
A
#
# COMPACT_ATOMS: atom_id res chain seq x y z
N MET A 1 7.35 -50.26 6.98
CA MET A 1 6.12 -49.67 6.41
C MET A 1 5.78 -48.42 7.20
N LEU A 2 5.48 -47.33 6.51
CA LEU A 2 5.35 -45.96 7.03
C LEU A 2 3.87 -45.61 7.27
N SER A 3 3.61 -44.89 8.37
CA SER A 3 2.56 -43.86 8.52
C SER A 3 1.11 -44.37 8.75
N LYS A 4 0.20 -43.71 9.49
CA LYS A 4 0.02 -42.29 9.85
C LYS A 4 -0.78 -42.11 11.16
N GLU A 5 -0.73 -40.88 11.68
CA GLU A 5 -1.75 -40.22 12.52
C GLU A 5 -1.75 -40.52 14.03
N LYS A 6 -0.79 -39.88 14.70
CA LYS A 6 -0.78 -39.63 16.14
C LYS A 6 -1.78 -38.49 16.44
N LEU A 7 -2.98 -38.85 16.87
CA LEU A 7 -3.94 -37.91 17.48
C LEU A 7 -3.32 -37.34 18.76
N ILE A 8 -2.97 -36.07 18.75
CA ILE A 8 -2.49 -35.38 19.95
C ILE A 8 -3.73 -34.96 20.75
N ASN A 9 -3.89 -35.50 21.95
CA ASN A 9 -4.92 -35.08 22.90
C ASN A 9 -4.72 -33.61 23.26
N LEU A 10 -5.73 -32.78 23.03
CA LEU A 10 -5.76 -31.32 23.21
C LEU A 10 -5.77 -30.86 24.69
N SER A 11 -5.45 -31.73 25.66
CA SER A 11 -5.56 -31.42 27.08
C SER A 11 -4.28 -30.91 27.74
N GLU A 12 -3.18 -30.75 27.01
CA GLU A 12 -1.87 -30.41 27.59
C GLU A 12 -1.20 -29.22 26.88
N ILE A 13 -1.89 -28.09 26.76
CA ILE A 13 -1.26 -26.83 26.38
C ILE A 13 -0.94 -26.07 27.67
N THR A 14 0.29 -26.18 28.14
CA THR A 14 0.81 -25.35 29.23
C THR A 14 1.12 -23.93 28.71
N PRO A 15 0.75 -22.87 29.44
CA PRO A 15 1.01 -21.50 29.01
C PRO A 15 2.51 -21.17 29.15
N THR A 16 3.17 -20.87 28.03
CA THR A 16 4.50 -20.24 28.04
C THR A 16 4.32 -18.74 28.24
N GLU A 17 4.74 -18.21 29.39
CA GLU A 17 4.70 -16.78 29.67
C GLU A 17 5.77 -16.05 28.83
N LEU A 18 5.33 -15.07 28.03
CA LEU A 18 6.20 -14.09 27.38
C LEU A 18 6.37 -12.87 28.31
N PRO A 19 7.58 -12.30 28.44
CA PRO A 19 7.84 -11.21 29.38
C PRO A 19 7.44 -9.86 28.77
N CYS A 20 6.14 -9.59 28.71
CA CYS A 20 5.55 -8.24 28.68
C CYS A 20 4.02 -8.30 28.54
N GLY A 21 3.32 -8.81 29.57
CA GLY A 21 1.93 -8.41 29.87
C GLY A 21 0.86 -8.57 28.78
N ILE A 22 1.10 -9.31 27.71
CA ILE A 22 0.07 -9.65 26.71
C ILE A 22 -0.33 -11.09 26.94
N THR A 23 -1.43 -11.27 27.67
CA THR A 23 -2.11 -12.56 27.77
C THR A 23 -2.91 -12.78 26.49
N ILE A 24 -2.44 -13.64 25.59
CA ILE A 24 -3.30 -14.17 24.52
C ILE A 24 -4.14 -15.29 25.14
N CYS A 25 -5.37 -14.96 25.52
CA CYS A 25 -6.36 -15.97 25.83
C CYS A 25 -6.68 -16.73 24.53
N HIS A 26 -6.23 -17.98 24.39
CA HIS A 26 -6.76 -18.92 23.39
C HIS A 26 -8.17 -19.40 23.78
N GLY A 27 -9.05 -18.45 24.07
CA GLY A 27 -10.48 -18.67 24.22
C GLY A 27 -11.13 -18.53 22.86
N VAL A 28 -11.88 -19.56 22.45
CA VAL A 28 -12.77 -19.56 21.30
C VAL A 28 -13.56 -18.25 21.30
N TYR A 29 -13.23 -17.34 20.38
CA TYR A 29 -14.02 -16.14 20.16
C TYR A 29 -15.44 -16.59 19.77
N PRO A 30 -16.49 -16.20 20.49
CA PRO A 30 -17.85 -16.48 20.05
C PRO A 30 -18.03 -15.86 18.67
N LEU A 31 -18.42 -16.71 17.71
CA LEU A 31 -18.65 -16.37 16.31
C LEU A 31 -19.91 -15.49 16.18
N ILE A 32 -19.77 -14.22 16.57
CA ILE A 32 -20.65 -13.12 16.18
C ILE A 32 -19.69 -11.99 15.79
N GLY A 33 -19.35 -11.91 14.49
CA GLY A 33 -18.46 -10.87 13.93
C GLY A 33 -17.18 -11.34 13.23
N SER A 34 -16.94 -12.66 13.09
CA SER A 34 -15.71 -13.16 12.46
C SER A 34 -15.69 -13.06 10.92
N LEU A 35 -16.82 -12.69 10.30
CA LEU A 35 -16.88 -12.49 8.85
C LEU A 35 -16.33 -11.11 8.44
N ASP A 36 -16.34 -10.14 9.35
CA ASP A 36 -16.02 -8.74 9.02
C ASP A 36 -14.53 -8.45 8.99
N ILE A 37 -13.72 -9.02 9.90
CA ILE A 37 -12.28 -8.67 9.98
C ILE A 37 -11.49 -9.21 8.79
N VAL A 38 -11.77 -10.45 8.37
CA VAL A 38 -11.08 -11.06 7.22
C VAL A 38 -11.48 -10.35 5.93
N GLN A 39 -12.77 -10.03 5.76
CA GLN A 39 -13.26 -9.28 4.61
C GLN A 39 -12.66 -7.86 4.54
N MET A 40 -12.66 -7.12 5.66
CA MET A 40 -12.01 -5.81 5.75
C MET A 40 -10.51 -5.89 5.45
N ALA A 41 -9.82 -6.92 5.92
CA ALA A 41 -8.40 -7.11 5.64
C ALA A 41 -8.13 -7.35 4.16
N THR A 42 -8.97 -8.12 3.47
CA THR A 42 -8.86 -8.34 2.02
C THR A 42 -9.16 -7.08 1.21
N GLU A 43 -10.17 -6.30 1.63
CA GLU A 43 -10.49 -5.01 1.00
C GLU A 43 -9.34 -4.01 1.17
N LEU A 44 -8.75 -3.92 2.37
CA LEU A 44 -7.58 -3.08 2.63
C LEU A 44 -6.35 -3.51 1.83
N LEU A 45 -6.13 -4.82 1.65
CA LEU A 45 -5.02 -5.32 0.85
C LEU A 45 -5.22 -4.96 -0.63
N SER A 46 -6.43 -5.16 -1.16
CA SER A 46 -6.78 -4.81 -2.53
C SER A 46 -6.64 -3.31 -2.79
N LEU A 47 -7.10 -2.47 -1.87
CA LEU A 47 -6.95 -1.00 -1.96
C LEU A 47 -5.48 -0.58 -1.96
N ARG A 48 -4.63 -1.22 -1.13
CA ARG A 48 -3.19 -0.94 -1.10
C ARG A 48 -2.51 -1.33 -2.40
N GLU A 49 -2.89 -2.46 -2.99
CA GLU A 49 -2.38 -2.93 -4.27
C GLU A 49 -2.77 -1.97 -5.40
N GLN A 50 -4.05 -1.57 -5.50
CA GLN A 50 -4.52 -0.58 -6.45
C GLN A 50 -3.81 0.78 -6.31
N LEU A 51 -3.58 1.24 -5.07
CA LEU A 51 -2.82 2.46 -4.82
C LEU A 51 -1.34 2.32 -5.21
N ALA A 52 -0.76 1.13 -5.05
CA ALA A 52 0.60 0.87 -5.49
C ALA A 52 0.71 0.91 -7.02
N GLU A 53 -0.25 0.31 -7.72
CA GLU A 53 -0.35 0.36 -9.19
C GLU A 53 -0.51 1.79 -9.71
N LEU A 54 -1.41 2.59 -9.11
CA LEU A 54 -1.62 3.99 -9.48
C LEU A 54 -0.38 4.85 -9.23
N LYS A 55 0.34 4.61 -8.13
CA LYS A 55 1.60 5.32 -7.82
C LYS A 55 2.78 4.89 -8.68
N ALA A 56 2.71 3.71 -9.31
CA ALA A 56 3.75 3.22 -10.20
C ALA A 56 3.65 3.79 -11.63
N LEU A 57 2.58 4.52 -11.95
CA LEU A 57 2.43 5.16 -13.25
C LEU A 57 3.50 6.24 -13.43
N PRO A 58 4.28 6.23 -14.53
CA PRO A 58 5.24 7.28 -14.79
C PRO A 58 4.52 8.61 -15.11
N PRO A 59 5.13 9.75 -14.77
CA PRO A 59 4.64 11.05 -15.22
C PRO A 59 4.73 11.16 -16.74
N VAL A 60 3.80 11.90 -17.32
CA VAL A 60 3.63 12.07 -18.78
C VAL A 60 4.17 13.42 -19.25
N ALA A 61 4.24 14.41 -18.36
CA ALA A 61 4.84 15.71 -18.64
C ALA A 61 5.43 16.33 -17.38
N TRP A 62 6.20 17.40 -17.58
CA TRP A 62 6.82 18.18 -16.52
C TRP A 62 6.71 19.65 -16.83
N HIS A 63 6.59 20.48 -15.80
CA HIS A 63 6.61 21.92 -15.97
C HIS A 63 7.37 22.62 -14.83
N THR A 64 7.84 23.83 -15.10
CA THR A 64 8.40 24.73 -14.08
C THR A 64 7.34 25.72 -13.58
N GLU A 65 7.68 26.59 -12.61
CA GLU A 65 6.70 27.54 -12.05
C GLU A 65 6.14 28.48 -13.13
N ASP A 66 6.98 28.90 -14.07
CA ASP A 66 6.66 29.89 -15.11
C ASP A 66 5.74 29.37 -16.23
N HIS A 67 5.24 28.13 -16.14
CA HIS A 67 4.44 27.46 -17.17
C HIS A 67 3.19 28.21 -17.64
N ASP A 68 2.63 29.09 -16.80
CA ASP A 68 1.48 29.93 -17.14
C ASP A 68 1.84 31.06 -18.12
N THR A 69 3.09 31.52 -18.09
CA THR A 69 3.56 32.67 -18.88
C THR A 69 4.51 32.28 -20.00
N ASP A 70 5.23 31.17 -19.85
CA ASP A 70 6.17 30.65 -20.83
C ASP A 70 5.78 29.23 -21.25
N LYS A 71 5.41 29.06 -22.52
CA LYS A 71 5.10 27.72 -23.07
C LYS A 71 6.31 26.79 -23.08
N SER A 72 7.53 27.33 -23.07
CA SER A 72 8.76 26.53 -23.00
C SER A 72 9.04 25.99 -21.60
N ALA A 73 8.33 26.48 -20.58
CA ALA A 73 8.34 25.96 -19.22
C ALA A 73 7.49 24.69 -19.02
N THR A 74 7.04 24.04 -20.12
CA THR A 74 6.43 22.70 -20.10
C THR A 74 7.14 21.79 -21.09
N THR A 75 7.46 20.56 -20.68
CA THR A 75 8.11 19.54 -21.52
C THR A 75 7.43 18.18 -21.35
N TYR A 76 7.40 17.41 -22.43
CA TYR A 76 6.98 16.00 -22.44
C TYR A 76 8.18 15.04 -22.47
N ASN A 77 9.41 15.58 -22.55
CA ASN A 77 10.63 14.79 -22.57
C ASN A 77 11.23 14.70 -21.16
N GLN A 78 11.36 13.47 -20.66
CA GLN A 78 11.94 13.17 -19.35
C GLN A 78 13.37 13.68 -19.20
N GLU A 79 14.22 13.54 -20.22
CA GLU A 79 15.62 13.97 -20.16
C GLU A 79 15.74 15.48 -19.96
N VAL A 80 14.84 16.24 -20.58
CA VAL A 80 14.78 17.70 -20.43
C VAL A 80 14.37 18.07 -18.99
N ALA A 81 13.39 17.36 -18.44
CA ALA A 81 12.97 17.55 -17.05
C ALA A 81 14.07 17.21 -16.04
N GLU A 82 14.84 16.14 -16.29
CA GLU A 82 16.01 15.78 -15.48
C GLU A 82 17.11 16.84 -15.54
N GLN A 83 17.36 17.42 -16.71
CA GLN A 83 18.28 18.54 -16.84
C GLN A 83 17.81 19.78 -16.09
N TRP A 84 16.51 20.10 -16.12
CA TRP A 84 15.94 21.18 -15.31
C TRP A 84 16.14 20.92 -13.82
N LYS A 85 15.86 19.70 -13.34
CA LYS A 85 16.13 19.29 -11.95
C LYS A 85 17.62 19.41 -11.60
N TYR A 86 18.52 18.98 -12.48
CA TYR A 86 19.97 19.11 -12.29
C TYR A 86 20.44 20.57 -12.21
N LYS A 87 19.81 21.46 -12.98
CA LYS A 87 20.04 22.91 -12.92
C LYS A 87 19.43 23.57 -11.67
N GLY A 88 18.69 22.82 -10.86
CA GLY A 88 18.03 23.31 -9.66
C GLY A 88 16.72 24.05 -9.93
N TRP A 89 16.10 23.85 -11.09
CA TRP A 89 14.80 24.44 -11.39
C TRP A 89 13.68 23.70 -10.65
N PRO A 90 12.63 24.40 -10.18
CA PRO A 90 11.48 23.75 -9.57
C PRO A 90 10.70 23.02 -10.66
N VAL A 91 10.73 21.68 -10.66
CA VAL A 91 10.06 20.85 -11.67
C VAL A 91 8.91 20.07 -11.02
N THR A 92 7.70 20.26 -11.55
CA THR A 92 6.49 19.54 -11.14
C THR A 92 6.12 18.48 -12.16
N GLU A 93 5.73 17.30 -11.69
CA GLU A 93 5.37 16.13 -12.49
C GLU A 93 3.86 16.10 -12.77
N LEU A 94 3.48 15.83 -14.03
CA LEU A 94 2.09 15.75 -14.48
C LEU A 94 1.74 14.31 -14.85
N PHE A 95 0.65 13.79 -14.29
CA PHE A 95 0.16 12.43 -14.51
C PHE A 95 -1.17 12.47 -15.28
N THR A 96 -1.46 11.43 -16.07
CA THR A 96 -2.70 11.32 -16.86
C THR A 96 -3.92 10.87 -16.05
N ALA A 97 -3.71 10.35 -14.83
CA ALA A 97 -4.80 10.01 -13.93
C ALA A 97 -5.45 11.32 -13.46
N ALA A 98 -6.55 11.70 -14.10
CA ALA A 98 -7.43 12.75 -13.60
C ALA A 98 -7.82 12.39 -12.17
N LYS A 99 -7.55 13.29 -11.22
CA LYS A 99 -8.20 13.24 -9.91
C LYS A 99 -9.70 13.14 -10.18
N PRO A 100 -10.44 12.14 -9.65
CA PRO A 100 -11.90 12.18 -9.74
C PRO A 100 -12.34 13.51 -9.15
N SER A 101 -13.11 14.28 -9.90
CA SER A 101 -13.72 15.51 -9.41
C SER A 101 -14.59 15.15 -8.21
N GLU A 102 -14.33 15.77 -7.07
CA GLU A 102 -15.24 15.76 -5.93
C GLU A 102 -16.42 16.66 -6.32
N ASP A 103 -17.54 16.06 -6.76
CA ASP A 103 -18.83 16.74 -6.95
C ASP A 103 -19.55 16.95 -5.60
#